data_AF-A0A1V6EMK8-F1
#
_entry.id   AF-A0A1V6EMK8-F1
#
_cell.length_a   1.000
_cell.length_b   1.000
_cell.length_c   1.000
_cell.angle_alpha   90.00
_cell.angle_beta   90.00
_cell.angle_gamma   90.00
#
_symmetry.space_group_name_H-M   'P 1'
#
loop_
_entity.id
_entity.type
_entity.pdbx_description
1 polymer ?
#
loop_
_entity_poly.entity_id
_entity_poly.type
_entity_poly.pdbx_seq_one_letter_code
_entity_poly.pdbx_strand_id
1 'polypeptide(L)'
;MAYFEEHSELKYTVTAESNDSTKGSVTGGGSYIAQTTAELTAVPADGFEFLQWNDGNKENPRTFTVTQDTTFIASFGVIGAIGENNLSNVTVFTQGNNIVINNALGYDLSIYDLTGRLLVNETAITTNSLVLHIGRKGMYFVKVGKGKVQKVILK
;
A
#
# COMPACT_ATOMS: atom_id res chain seq x y z
N MET A 1 1.56 -66.83 -2.44
CA MET A 1 2.37 -65.70 -1.94
C MET A 1 1.84 -64.45 -2.61
N ALA A 2 1.42 -63.44 -1.85
CA ALA A 2 1.02 -62.15 -2.41
C ALA A 2 2.25 -61.24 -2.44
N TYR A 3 2.53 -60.64 -3.59
CA TYR A 3 3.56 -59.61 -3.73
C TYR A 3 2.87 -58.25 -3.60
N PHE A 4 3.31 -57.45 -2.65
CA PHE A 4 2.95 -56.03 -2.59
C PHE A 4 4.10 -55.26 -3.25
N GLU A 5 3.82 -54.59 -4.37
CA GLU A 5 4.72 -53.59 -4.93
C GLU A 5 4.60 -52.31 -4.08
N GLU A 6 5.71 -51.88 -3.50
CA GLU A 6 5.81 -50.58 -2.85
C GLU A 6 5.73 -49.50 -3.93
N HIS A 7 4.53 -48.94 -4.12
CA HIS A 7 4.33 -47.82 -5.02
C HIS A 7 4.83 -46.55 -4.34
N SER A 8 6.10 -46.19 -4.61
CA SER A 8 6.67 -44.93 -4.17
C SER A 8 5.96 -43.77 -4.87
N GLU A 9 5.24 -42.95 -4.12
CA GLU A 9 4.69 -41.69 -4.62
C GLU A 9 5.83 -40.69 -4.81
N LEU A 10 6.03 -40.23 -6.04
CA LEU A 10 6.98 -39.15 -6.32
C LEU A 10 6.50 -37.88 -5.61
N LYS A 11 7.37 -37.30 -4.79
CA LYS A 11 7.09 -36.06 -4.05
C LYS A 11 8.09 -34.97 -4.41
N TYR A 12 7.61 -33.75 -4.37
CA TYR A 12 8.40 -32.54 -4.56
C TYR A 12 8.26 -31.61 -3.35
N THR A 13 9.28 -30.81 -3.13
CA THR A 13 9.34 -29.81 -2.07
C THR A 13 8.91 -28.46 -2.62
N VAL A 14 7.89 -27.86 -1.99
CA VAL A 14 7.47 -26.50 -2.22
C VAL A 14 7.98 -25.64 -1.07
N THR A 15 8.92 -24.76 -1.36
CA THR A 15 9.44 -23.77 -0.40
C THR A 15 8.66 -22.48 -0.55
N ALA A 16 8.12 -21.96 0.55
CA ALA A 16 7.32 -20.74 0.56
C ALA A 16 7.85 -19.79 1.63
N GLU A 17 8.39 -18.65 1.20
CA GLU A 17 9.13 -17.74 2.06
C GLU A 17 8.64 -16.30 1.93
N SER A 18 8.87 -15.50 2.97
CA SER A 18 8.75 -14.04 2.91
C SER A 18 10.10 -13.43 2.58
N ASN A 19 10.14 -12.39 1.75
CA ASN A 19 11.36 -11.61 1.53
C ASN A 19 11.82 -10.83 2.78
N ASP A 20 10.89 -10.57 3.70
CA ASP A 20 11.12 -9.88 4.96
C ASP A 20 10.07 -10.35 5.99
N SER A 21 10.51 -11.18 6.93
CA SER A 21 9.63 -11.76 7.96
C SER A 21 9.02 -10.72 8.90
N THR A 22 9.53 -9.50 8.93
CA THR A 22 8.93 -8.39 9.69
C THR A 22 7.72 -7.77 8.99
N LYS A 23 7.58 -7.98 7.68
CA LYS A 23 6.54 -7.37 6.84
C LYS A 23 5.39 -8.32 6.49
N GLY A 24 5.60 -9.61 6.68
CA GLY A 24 4.60 -10.63 6.42
C GLY A 24 5.17 -12.04 6.48
N SER A 25 4.26 -13.01 6.46
CA SER A 25 4.58 -14.44 6.47
C SER A 25 3.92 -15.14 5.29
N VAL A 26 4.40 -16.34 4.95
CA VAL A 26 3.80 -17.19 3.92
C VAL A 26 3.47 -18.56 4.50
N THR A 27 2.31 -19.11 4.14
CA THR A 27 1.88 -20.46 4.46
C THR A 27 1.63 -21.27 3.19
N GLY A 28 1.66 -22.60 3.28
CA GLY A 28 1.42 -23.51 2.15
C GLY A 28 2.68 -24.15 1.54
N GLY A 29 3.86 -23.92 2.13
CA GLY A 29 5.05 -24.71 1.82
C GLY A 29 4.98 -26.12 2.42
N GLY A 30 5.70 -27.08 1.85
CA GLY A 30 5.72 -28.47 2.31
C GLY A 30 6.12 -29.48 1.25
N SER A 31 5.94 -30.76 1.56
CA SER A 31 6.14 -31.87 0.61
C SER A 31 4.80 -32.26 -0.02
N TYR A 32 4.74 -32.28 -1.35
CA TYR A 32 3.54 -32.55 -2.12
C TYR A 32 3.76 -33.72 -3.07
N ILE A 33 2.72 -34.53 -3.29
CA ILE A 33 2.74 -35.58 -4.31
C ILE A 33 2.76 -34.90 -5.68
N ALA A 34 3.56 -35.42 -6.61
CA ALA A 34 3.62 -34.92 -7.98
C ALA A 34 2.22 -34.89 -8.62
N GLN A 35 1.95 -33.86 -9.43
CA GLN A 35 0.67 -33.60 -10.10
C GLN A 35 -0.50 -33.21 -9.18
N THR A 36 -0.27 -33.00 -7.89
CA THR A 36 -1.28 -32.41 -6.99
C THR A 36 -1.25 -30.88 -7.03
N THR A 37 -2.34 -30.25 -6.57
CA THR A 37 -2.43 -28.80 -6.45
C THR A 37 -1.98 -28.35 -5.06
N ALA A 38 -1.05 -27.39 -5.03
CA ALA A 38 -0.67 -26.68 -3.81
C ALA A 38 -1.29 -25.28 -3.80
N GLU A 39 -1.61 -24.78 -2.61
CA GLU A 39 -2.10 -23.42 -2.38
C GLU A 39 -1.15 -22.70 -1.43
N LEU A 40 -0.69 -21.51 -1.84
CA LEU A 40 0.16 -20.63 -1.06
C LEU A 40 -0.62 -19.39 -0.64
N THR A 41 -0.49 -18.99 0.62
CA THR A 41 -1.10 -17.77 1.13
C THR A 41 -0.01 -16.86 1.71
N ALA A 42 0.10 -15.65 1.18
CA ALA A 42 0.89 -14.57 1.76
C ALA A 42 0.02 -13.77 2.73
N VAL A 43 0.45 -13.66 3.99
CA VAL A 43 -0.25 -12.94 5.06
C VAL A 43 0.58 -11.72 5.43
N PRO A 44 0.18 -10.50 5.02
CA PRO A 44 0.87 -9.28 5.41
C PRO A 44 0.79 -9.03 6.91
N ALA A 45 1.83 -8.44 7.47
CA ALA A 45 1.80 -7.87 8.83
C ALA A 45 1.07 -6.52 8.82
N ASP A 46 0.71 -6.02 10.01
CA ASP A 46 0.05 -4.72 10.14
C ASP A 46 0.87 -3.59 9.51
N GLY A 47 0.22 -2.76 8.67
CA GLY A 47 0.86 -1.68 7.94
C GLY A 47 1.56 -2.12 6.65
N PHE A 48 1.43 -3.38 6.23
CA PHE A 48 1.98 -3.92 4.99
C PHE A 48 0.92 -4.57 4.11
N GLU A 49 1.20 -4.64 2.81
CA GLU A 49 0.39 -5.33 1.80
C GLU A 49 1.26 -6.29 1.01
N PHE A 50 0.64 -7.36 0.52
CA PHE A 50 1.27 -8.26 -0.44
C PHE A 50 1.36 -7.57 -1.81
N LEU A 51 2.55 -7.52 -2.39
CA LEU A 51 2.79 -6.89 -3.69
C LEU A 51 2.72 -7.90 -4.83
N GLN A 52 3.53 -8.96 -4.73
CA GLN A 52 3.67 -10.03 -5.73
C GLN A 52 4.58 -11.15 -5.22
N TRP A 53 4.51 -12.30 -5.89
CA TRP A 53 5.49 -13.37 -5.80
C TRP A 53 6.76 -13.04 -6.62
N ASN A 54 7.84 -13.78 -6.41
CA ASN A 54 9.13 -13.63 -7.11
C ASN A 54 9.07 -13.83 -8.63
N ASP A 55 8.02 -14.46 -9.15
CA ASP A 55 7.76 -14.62 -10.57
C ASP A 55 6.79 -13.57 -11.15
N GLY A 56 6.42 -12.56 -10.34
CA GLY A 56 5.55 -11.47 -10.73
C GLY A 56 4.05 -11.77 -10.65
N ASN A 57 3.64 -12.98 -10.26
CA ASN A 57 2.23 -13.29 -10.01
C ASN A 57 1.71 -12.48 -8.81
N LYS A 58 0.47 -11.98 -8.89
CA LYS A 58 -0.16 -11.13 -7.87
C LYS A 58 -1.37 -11.77 -7.18
N GLU A 59 -1.68 -13.01 -7.50
CA GLU A 59 -2.78 -13.75 -6.87
C GLU A 59 -2.41 -14.14 -5.44
N ASN A 60 -3.35 -13.96 -4.53
CA ASN A 60 -3.23 -14.35 -3.14
C ASN A 60 -4.62 -14.64 -2.54
N PRO A 61 -4.96 -15.89 -2.18
CA PRO A 61 -4.12 -17.09 -2.29
C PRO A 61 -3.74 -17.44 -3.74
N ARG A 62 -2.62 -18.15 -3.90
CA ARG A 62 -2.10 -18.63 -5.17
C ARG A 62 -2.16 -20.15 -5.24
N THR A 63 -2.73 -20.70 -6.31
CA THR A 63 -2.76 -22.15 -6.56
C THR A 63 -1.90 -22.54 -7.75
N PHE A 64 -1.21 -23.68 -7.69
CA PHE A 64 -0.46 -24.23 -8.82
C PHE A 64 -0.32 -25.76 -8.73
N THR A 65 -0.04 -26.42 -9.86
CA THR A 65 0.24 -27.86 -9.91
C THR A 65 1.71 -28.13 -9.64
N VAL A 66 2.01 -29.04 -8.72
CA VAL A 66 3.37 -29.38 -8.32
C VAL A 66 3.97 -30.39 -9.30
N THR A 67 4.92 -29.94 -10.12
CA THR A 67 5.62 -30.77 -11.12
C THR A 67 7.11 -30.94 -10.85
N GLN A 68 7.66 -30.15 -9.93
CA GLN A 68 9.07 -30.17 -9.51
C GLN A 68 9.23 -29.41 -8.19
N ASP A 69 10.41 -29.52 -7.60
CA ASP A 69 10.81 -28.66 -6.48
C ASP A 69 10.74 -27.19 -6.89
N THR A 70 10.08 -26.36 -6.08
CA THR A 70 9.78 -24.97 -6.44
C THR A 70 9.87 -24.08 -5.21
N THR A 71 10.46 -22.89 -5.38
CA THR A 71 10.54 -21.86 -4.33
C THR A 71 9.76 -20.62 -4.74
N PHE A 72 8.81 -20.22 -3.91
CA PHE A 72 8.08 -18.96 -4.01
C PHE A 72 8.44 -18.02 -2.87
N ILE A 73 8.76 -16.78 -3.22
CA ILE A 73 9.07 -15.72 -2.26
C ILE A 73 8.01 -14.63 -2.41
N ALA A 74 7.26 -14.35 -1.35
CA ALA A 74 6.32 -13.24 -1.30
C ALA A 74 7.07 -11.93 -1.01
N SER A 75 6.73 -10.88 -1.77
CA SER A 75 7.18 -9.52 -1.51
C SER A 75 6.09 -8.71 -0.85
N PHE A 76 6.43 -8.05 0.27
CA PHE A 76 5.53 -7.16 0.98
C PHE A 76 6.00 -5.71 0.90
N GLY A 77 5.05 -4.80 0.71
CA GLY A 77 5.25 -3.35 0.70
C GLY A 77 4.53 -2.72 1.88
N VAL A 78 4.96 -1.54 2.31
CA VAL A 78 4.18 -0.74 3.27
C VAL A 78 2.84 -0.42 2.60
N ILE A 79 1.70 -0.69 3.26
CA ILE A 79 0.41 -0.11 2.83
C ILE A 79 0.67 1.38 2.83
N GLY A 80 0.74 1.98 1.65
CA GLY A 80 1.13 3.37 1.50
C GLY A 80 0.32 4.22 2.46
N ALA A 81 0.93 4.60 3.59
CA ALA A 81 0.40 5.60 4.49
C ALA A 81 0.27 6.83 3.62
N ILE A 82 -0.95 7.14 3.16
CA ILE A 82 -1.31 8.33 2.34
C ILE A 82 -0.06 8.94 1.73
N GLY A 83 0.49 8.27 0.70
CA GLY A 83 1.92 8.36 0.37
C GLY A 83 2.45 9.79 0.54
N GLU A 84 3.63 9.94 1.15
CA GLU A 84 4.44 11.14 1.03
C GLU A 84 4.71 11.39 -0.46
N ASN A 85 3.70 11.91 -1.15
CA ASN A 85 3.76 12.37 -2.50
C ASN A 85 4.37 13.75 -2.38
N ASN A 86 5.69 13.79 -2.58
CA ASN A 86 6.42 14.98 -2.91
C ASN A 86 5.74 15.64 -4.13
N LEU A 87 4.74 16.48 -3.90
CA LEU A 87 4.38 17.54 -4.83
C LEU A 87 5.57 18.49 -4.83
N SER A 88 6.57 18.21 -5.68
CA SER A 88 7.95 18.71 -5.61
C SER A 88 8.10 20.24 -5.68
N ASN A 89 7.00 20.98 -5.78
CA ASN A 89 6.94 22.43 -5.85
C ASN A 89 5.75 23.05 -5.10
N VAL A 90 4.76 22.28 -4.61
CA VAL A 90 3.59 22.85 -3.94
C VAL A 90 3.97 23.30 -2.53
N THR A 91 3.83 24.59 -2.25
CA THR A 91 4.05 25.14 -0.91
C THR A 91 2.72 25.47 -0.26
N VAL A 92 2.60 25.14 1.02
CA VAL A 92 1.42 25.46 1.84
C VAL A 92 1.93 26.03 3.15
N PHE A 93 1.57 27.28 3.45
CA PHE A 93 1.98 27.97 4.67
C PHE A 93 0.92 28.98 5.12
N THR A 94 1.07 29.51 6.33
CA THR A 94 0.20 30.55 6.87
C THR A 94 0.85 31.91 6.76
N GLN A 95 0.08 32.92 6.35
CA GLN A 95 0.48 34.32 6.42
C GLN A 95 -0.65 35.11 7.08
N GLY A 96 -0.45 35.49 8.34
CA GLY A 96 -1.52 36.09 9.16
C GLY A 96 -2.73 35.15 9.28
N ASN A 97 -3.91 35.66 8.94
CA ASN A 97 -5.16 34.91 8.92
C ASN A 97 -5.38 34.09 7.63
N ASN A 98 -4.38 34.00 6.75
CA ASN A 98 -4.52 33.35 5.46
C ASN A 98 -3.75 32.04 5.40
N ILE A 99 -4.33 31.07 4.70
CA ILE A 99 -3.61 29.90 4.16
C ILE A 99 -3.18 30.26 2.74
N VAL A 100 -1.89 30.15 2.46
CA VAL A 100 -1.29 30.42 1.15
C VAL A 100 -0.85 29.09 0.54
N ILE A 101 -1.30 28.82 -0.68
CA ILE A 101 -0.99 27.62 -1.46
C ILE A 101 -0.38 28.08 -2.78
N ASN A 102 0.85 27.66 -3.09
CA ASN A 102 1.49 27.99 -4.36
C ASN A 102 1.82 26.75 -5.19
N ASN A 103 1.95 26.95 -6.50
CA ASN A 103 2.29 25.96 -7.52
C ASN A 103 1.33 24.77 -7.59
N ALA A 104 0.06 24.99 -7.24
CA ALA A 104 -0.96 23.96 -7.15
C ALA A 104 -2.01 24.01 -8.29
N LEU A 105 -1.68 24.63 -9.43
CA LEU A 105 -2.57 24.73 -10.58
C LEU A 105 -3.03 23.33 -11.05
N GLY A 106 -4.34 23.14 -11.19
CA GLY A 106 -4.96 21.90 -11.66
C GLY A 106 -5.18 20.82 -10.59
N TYR A 107 -4.71 21.01 -9.35
CA TYR A 107 -4.96 20.07 -8.26
C TYR A 107 -6.28 20.34 -7.55
N ASP A 108 -6.95 19.28 -7.09
CA ASP A 108 -8.06 19.37 -6.14
C ASP A 108 -7.57 19.90 -4.78
N LEU A 109 -8.45 20.59 -4.07
CA LEU A 109 -8.20 21.16 -2.76
C LEU A 109 -9.31 20.78 -1.79
N SER A 110 -8.94 20.30 -0.61
CA SER A 110 -9.85 20.23 0.52
C SER A 110 -9.20 20.78 1.78
N ILE A 111 -9.90 21.60 2.56
CA ILE A 111 -9.40 22.09 3.85
C ILE A 111 -10.35 21.67 4.96
N TYR A 112 -9.80 21.10 6.02
CA TYR A 112 -10.54 20.65 7.20
C TYR A 112 -10.04 21.38 8.45
N ASP A 113 -10.93 21.62 9.42
CA ASP A 113 -10.50 21.98 10.77
C ASP A 113 -10.10 20.74 11.60
N LEU A 114 -9.64 20.96 12.83
CA LEU A 114 -9.21 19.90 13.76
C LEU A 114 -10.30 18.85 14.05
N THR A 115 -11.58 19.22 13.92
CA THR A 115 -12.71 18.31 14.16
C THR A 115 -13.05 17.46 12.93
N GLY A 116 -12.33 17.66 11.82
CA GLY A 116 -12.60 16.99 10.54
C GLY A 116 -13.70 17.66 9.72
N ARG A 117 -14.20 18.83 10.12
CA ARG A 117 -15.21 19.55 9.35
C ARG A 117 -14.58 20.20 8.11
N LEU A 118 -15.17 19.92 6.95
CA LEU A 118 -14.79 20.49 5.66
C LEU A 118 -15.12 21.99 5.59
N LEU A 119 -14.14 22.80 5.21
CA LEU A 119 -14.25 24.26 5.08
C LEU A 119 -14.13 24.71 3.61
N VAL A 120 -13.30 24.02 2.82
CA VAL A 120 -13.05 24.32 1.40
C VAL A 120 -13.04 23.01 0.64
N ASN A 121 -13.64 23.00 -0.55
CA ASN A 121 -13.62 21.88 -1.49
C ASN A 121 -13.61 22.40 -2.92
N GLU A 122 -12.44 22.45 -3.54
CA GLU A 122 -12.28 22.83 -4.94
C GLU A 122 -11.86 21.62 -5.76
N THR A 123 -12.49 21.43 -6.91
CA THR A 123 -12.13 20.32 -7.82
C THR A 123 -10.86 20.61 -8.62
N ALA A 124 -10.49 21.89 -8.75
CA ALA A 124 -9.22 22.31 -9.34
C ALA A 124 -8.87 23.74 -8.89
N ILE A 125 -7.65 23.94 -8.39
CA ILE A 125 -7.09 25.28 -8.19
C ILE A 125 -6.72 25.85 -9.56
N THR A 126 -7.22 27.05 -9.89
CA THR A 126 -7.05 27.67 -11.22
C THR A 126 -5.93 28.72 -11.26
N THR A 127 -5.23 28.93 -10.14
CA THR A 127 -4.15 29.92 -10.02
C THR A 127 -2.87 29.28 -9.49
N ASN A 128 -1.72 29.87 -9.83
CA ASN A 128 -0.42 29.44 -9.28
C ASN A 128 -0.20 29.89 -7.84
N SER A 129 -0.94 30.88 -7.36
CA SER A 129 -0.95 31.31 -5.96
C SER A 129 -2.40 31.50 -5.54
N LEU A 130 -2.82 30.75 -4.53
CA LEU A 130 -4.14 30.80 -3.93
C LEU A 130 -3.99 31.26 -2.48
N VAL A 131 -4.73 32.29 -2.10
CA VAL A 131 -4.75 32.85 -0.76
C VAL A 131 -6.17 32.74 -0.22
N LEU A 132 -6.33 31.99 0.88
CA LEU A 132 -7.62 31.73 1.51
C LEU A 132 -7.65 32.37 2.89
N HIS A 133 -8.58 33.29 3.09
CA HIS A 133 -8.79 33.89 4.40
C HIS A 133 -9.56 32.95 5.33
N ILE A 134 -8.99 32.68 6.50
CA ILE A 134 -9.60 31.84 7.51
C ILE A 134 -9.91 32.69 8.74
N GLY A 135 -11.21 32.90 8.99
CA GLY A 135 -11.70 33.82 10.03
C GLY A 135 -11.50 33.33 11.47
N ARG A 136 -10.84 32.18 11.68
CA ARG A 136 -10.56 31.62 13.01
C ARG A 136 -9.11 31.17 13.11
N LYS A 137 -8.53 31.37 14.29
CA LYS A 137 -7.23 30.83 14.66
C LYS A 137 -7.41 29.37 15.06
N GLY A 138 -6.41 28.54 14.77
CA GLY A 138 -6.50 27.11 15.04
C GLY A 138 -5.68 26.26 14.09
N MET A 139 -5.89 24.96 14.21
CA MET A 139 -5.23 23.95 13.39
C MET A 139 -6.12 23.56 12.21
N TYR A 140 -5.50 23.44 11.04
CA TYR A 140 -6.16 23.05 9.81
C TYR A 140 -5.35 21.99 9.07
N PHE A 141 -6.05 21.10 8.39
CA PHE A 141 -5.49 20.11 7.47
C PHE A 141 -5.80 20.55 6.03
N VAL A 142 -4.77 20.84 5.26
CA VAL A 142 -4.87 21.28 3.87
C VAL A 142 -4.49 20.13 2.96
N LYS A 143 -5.47 19.57 2.25
CA LYS A 143 -5.29 18.52 1.26
C LYS A 143 -5.17 19.11 -0.14
N VAL A 144 -4.06 18.85 -0.84
CA VAL A 144 -3.86 19.23 -2.25
C VAL A 144 -3.57 17.97 -3.06
N GLY A 145 -4.32 17.73 -4.13
CA GLY A 145 -4.11 16.55 -4.96
C GLY A 145 -4.49 15.23 -4.28
N LYS A 146 -4.09 14.12 -4.92
CA LYS A 146 -4.36 12.75 -4.47
C LYS A 146 -3.60 12.29 -3.20
N GLY A 147 -2.98 13.18 -2.41
CA GLY A 147 -2.30 12.70 -1.20
C GLY A 147 -1.64 13.72 -0.27
N LYS A 148 -1.37 14.97 -0.66
CA LYS A 148 -0.66 15.88 0.24
C LYS A 148 -1.61 16.46 1.27
N VAL A 149 -1.51 16.04 2.53
CA VAL A 149 -2.15 16.72 3.66
C VAL A 149 -1.09 17.49 4.44
N GLN A 150 -1.15 18.82 4.40
CA GLN A 150 -0.30 19.68 5.22
C GLN A 150 -1.08 20.16 6.44
N LYS A 151 -0.55 19.89 7.64
CA LYS A 151 -1.00 20.57 8.85
C LYS A 151 -0.46 22.00 8.87
N VAL A 152 -1.35 22.96 9.09
CA VAL A 152 -1.01 24.38 9.29
C VAL A 152 -1.65 24.92 10.57
N ILE A 153 -1.03 25.94 11.16
CA ILE A 153 -1.50 26.56 12.42
C ILE A 153 -1.59 28.06 12.21
N LEU A 154 -2.80 28.60 12.28
CA LEU A 154 -3.03 30.05 12.29
C LEU A 154 -2.94 30.55 13.73
N LYS A 155 -2.00 31.47 13.98
CA LYS A 155 -1.70 32.05 15.29
C LYS A 155 -2.38 33.38 15.55
#